data_AF-A0A2T2UX22-F1
#
_entry.id   AF-A0A2T2UX22-F1
#
_cell.length_a   1.000
_cell.length_b   1.000
_cell.length_c   1.000
_cell.angle_alpha   90.00
_cell.angle_beta   90.00
_cell.angle_gamma   90.00
#
_symmetry.space_group_name_H-M   'P 1'
#
loop_
_entity.id
_entity.type
_entity.pdbx_description
1 polymer ?
#
loop_
_entity_poly.entity_id
_entity_poly.type
_entity_poly.pdbx_seq_one_letter_code
_entity_poly.pdbx_strand_id
1 'polypeptide(L)'
;MAASSDSGSEKDRPSLDNLPPEIASAAQFYWETRSGQAEEQRSSSNTARGRRAEVLGGGQMDGFASLVEDLLVAAGTPRTSVKHDYHATLPGFFRHEKEWDTAVVHDGKLLAAVEYKSQGSSFGNNLNNRAEEAIGSSTDLLEAYEEGVFAPSPQPFAGCLSFPQTPR
;
A
#
# COMPACT_ATOMS: atom_id res chain seq x y z
N MET A 1 18.34 5.05 41.97
CA MET A 1 17.04 4.93 41.27
C MET A 1 17.16 3.77 40.30
N ALA A 2 16.54 2.63 40.61
CA ALA A 2 16.52 1.46 39.74
C ALA A 2 15.45 1.69 38.65
N ALA A 3 15.82 1.42 37.40
CA ALA A 3 14.89 1.41 36.29
C ALA A 3 13.92 0.23 36.47
N SER A 4 12.63 0.52 36.57
CA SER A 4 11.57 -0.48 36.53
C SER A 4 11.58 -1.16 35.16
N SER A 5 11.89 -2.45 35.14
CA SER A 5 11.69 -3.30 33.97
C SER A 5 10.18 -3.51 33.78
N ASP A 6 9.65 -2.92 32.72
CA ASP A 6 8.28 -3.17 32.26
C ASP A 6 8.22 -4.59 31.68
N SER A 7 7.70 -5.52 32.49
CA SER A 7 7.44 -6.90 32.07
C SER A 7 6.10 -6.97 31.35
N GLY A 8 6.05 -6.52 30.10
CA GLY A 8 4.91 -6.79 29.23
C GLY A 8 4.68 -8.30 29.11
N SER A 9 3.44 -8.75 29.31
CA SER A 9 3.12 -10.18 29.30
C SER A 9 3.36 -10.79 27.91
N GLU A 10 3.89 -12.01 27.85
CA GLU A 10 4.19 -12.72 26.59
C GLU A 10 2.92 -12.96 25.73
N LYS A 11 1.73 -12.83 26.31
CA LYS A 11 0.43 -12.92 25.63
C LYS A 11 0.06 -11.68 24.81
N ASP A 12 0.73 -10.55 25.02
CA ASP A 12 0.46 -9.29 24.29
C ASP A 12 1.39 -9.09 23.09
N ARG A 13 2.21 -10.10 22.75
CA ARG A 13 2.99 -10.06 21.51
C ARG A 13 2.06 -10.28 20.32
N PRO A 14 2.15 -9.44 19.27
CA PRO A 14 1.31 -9.60 18.09
C PRO A 14 1.59 -10.96 17.43
N SER A 15 0.60 -11.86 17.49
CA SER A 15 0.50 -13.09 16.70
C SER A 15 -0.47 -12.86 15.55
N LEU A 16 -0.30 -13.57 14.42
CA LEU A 16 -1.30 -13.61 13.35
C LEU A 16 -2.68 -14.04 13.88
N ASP A 17 -2.72 -14.90 14.90
CA ASP A 17 -3.96 -15.42 15.50
C ASP A 17 -4.80 -14.33 16.20
N ASN A 18 -4.18 -13.21 16.55
CA ASN A 18 -4.83 -12.08 17.22
C ASN A 18 -5.20 -10.94 16.25
N LEU A 19 -4.98 -11.13 14.95
CA LEU A 19 -5.31 -10.14 13.92
C LEU A 19 -6.66 -10.46 13.26
N PRO A 20 -7.40 -9.45 12.77
CA PRO A 20 -8.50 -9.69 11.84
C PRO A 20 -8.07 -10.60 10.69
N PRO A 21 -8.90 -11.57 10.28
CA PRO A 21 -8.49 -12.64 9.37
C PRO A 21 -8.01 -12.12 8.01
N GLU A 22 -8.56 -10.99 7.54
CA GLU A 22 -8.16 -10.35 6.30
C GLU A 22 -6.75 -9.73 6.39
N ILE A 23 -6.43 -9.11 7.54
CA ILE A 23 -5.10 -8.56 7.83
C ILE A 23 -4.08 -9.69 8.00
N ALA A 24 -4.44 -10.73 8.76
CA ALA A 24 -3.59 -11.91 8.94
C ALA A 24 -3.24 -12.56 7.59
N SER A 25 -4.23 -12.70 6.71
CA SER A 25 -4.06 -13.26 5.37
C SER A 25 -3.14 -12.40 4.50
N ALA A 26 -3.29 -11.06 4.53
CA ALA A 26 -2.42 -10.16 3.77
C ALA A 26 -0.97 -10.19 4.27
N ALA A 27 -0.78 -10.21 5.60
CA ALA A 27 0.53 -10.33 6.21
C ALA A 27 1.21 -11.67 5.90
N GLN A 28 0.46 -12.78 5.96
CA GLN A 28 0.96 -14.10 5.58
C GLN A 28 1.40 -14.14 4.11
N PHE A 29 0.55 -13.65 3.21
CA PHE A 29 0.85 -13.60 1.77
C PHE A 29 2.12 -12.79 1.46
N TYR A 30 2.33 -11.66 2.14
CA TYR A 30 3.55 -10.86 2.01
C TYR A 30 4.79 -11.69 2.35
N TRP A 31 4.79 -12.38 3.50
CA TRP A 31 5.94 -13.15 3.95
C TRP A 31 6.19 -14.40 3.11
N GLU A 32 5.15 -15.13 2.69
CA GLU A 32 5.25 -16.30 1.81
C GLU A 32 5.78 -15.92 0.42
N THR A 33 5.30 -14.81 -0.15
CA THR A 33 5.82 -14.30 -1.42
C THR A 33 7.27 -13.85 -1.30
N ARG A 34 7.64 -13.23 -0.16
CA ARG A 34 8.99 -12.76 0.07
C ARG A 34 10.00 -13.89 0.32
N SER A 35 9.59 -14.96 0.99
CA SER A 35 10.42 -16.14 1.29
C SER A 35 10.61 -17.07 0.09
N GLY A 36 9.94 -16.79 -1.04
CA GLY A 36 9.91 -17.65 -2.22
C GLY A 36 8.99 -18.86 -2.08
N GLN A 37 8.24 -18.96 -0.98
CA GLN A 37 7.30 -20.06 -0.73
C GLN A 37 5.97 -19.88 -1.51
N ALA A 38 5.72 -18.72 -2.11
CA ALA A 38 4.51 -18.45 -2.89
C ALA A 38 4.46 -19.10 -4.28
N GLU A 39 5.55 -19.72 -4.77
CA GLU A 39 5.53 -20.39 -6.08
C GLU A 39 4.49 -21.53 -6.15
N GLU A 40 4.17 -22.19 -5.02
CA GLU A 40 3.19 -23.28 -4.98
C GLU A 40 1.73 -22.78 -4.92
N GLN A 41 1.45 -21.62 -4.29
CA GLN A 41 0.09 -21.07 -4.14
C GLN A 41 -0.45 -20.31 -5.38
N ARG A 42 0.42 -19.92 -6.32
CA ARG A 42 0.00 -19.33 -7.61
C ARG A 42 -0.88 -20.29 -8.43
N SER A 43 -0.74 -21.60 -8.20
CA SER A 43 -1.46 -22.63 -8.95
C SER A 43 -2.86 -22.96 -8.40
N SER A 44 -3.20 -22.56 -7.17
CA SER A 44 -4.38 -23.08 -6.45
C SER A 44 -5.36 -22.04 -5.89
N SER A 45 -5.05 -20.74 -5.97
CA SER A 45 -5.94 -19.69 -5.44
C SER A 45 -6.89 -19.13 -6.51
N ASN A 46 -8.07 -19.75 -6.58
CA ASN A 46 -9.37 -19.23 -7.04
C ASN A 46 -9.32 -18.11 -8.10
N THR A 47 -9.73 -18.44 -9.34
CA THR A 47 -9.66 -17.70 -10.61
C THR A 47 -10.13 -16.23 -10.59
N ALA A 48 -10.83 -15.78 -9.54
CA ALA A 48 -11.21 -14.38 -9.34
C ALA A 48 -10.13 -13.53 -8.65
N ARG A 49 -9.20 -14.10 -7.87
CA ARG A 49 -8.11 -13.38 -7.17
C ARG A 49 -6.82 -13.33 -7.98
N GLY A 50 -6.54 -14.37 -8.79
CA GLY A 50 -5.30 -14.49 -9.58
C GLY A 50 -5.05 -13.40 -10.62
N ARG A 51 -6.10 -12.80 -11.22
CA ARG A 51 -5.92 -11.67 -12.17
C ARG A 51 -5.68 -10.31 -11.48
N ARG A 52 -5.87 -10.21 -10.16
CA ARG A 52 -5.83 -8.95 -9.40
C ARG A 52 -4.46 -8.64 -8.79
N ALA A 53 -3.60 -9.66 -8.66
CA ALA A 53 -2.28 -9.54 -8.04
C ALA A 53 -1.15 -9.30 -9.07
N GLU A 54 -1.34 -9.64 -10.35
CA GLU A 54 -0.26 -9.56 -11.34
C GLU A 54 0.22 -8.15 -11.72
N VAL A 55 -0.44 -7.09 -11.24
CA VAL A 55 -0.27 -5.75 -11.83
C VAL A 55 0.67 -4.83 -11.04
N LEU A 56 0.89 -5.07 -9.74
CA LEU A 56 1.75 -4.21 -8.91
C LEU A 56 3.21 -4.66 -8.93
N GLY A 57 4.13 -3.70 -9.05
CA GLY A 57 5.58 -3.95 -9.06
C GLY A 57 6.08 -4.59 -7.75
N GLY A 58 6.35 -5.90 -7.78
CA GLY A 58 6.88 -6.64 -6.63
C GLY A 58 5.78 -7.31 -5.82
N GLY A 59 5.32 -8.47 -6.30
CA GLY A 59 4.06 -9.11 -5.89
C GLY A 59 3.89 -9.50 -4.42
N GLN A 60 4.86 -9.20 -3.54
CA GLN A 60 4.67 -9.36 -2.10
C GLN A 60 3.66 -8.37 -1.52
N MET A 61 3.47 -7.19 -2.14
CA MET A 61 2.53 -6.18 -1.64
C MET A 61 1.09 -6.38 -2.12
N ASP A 62 0.85 -7.27 -3.10
CA ASP A 62 -0.47 -7.45 -3.72
C ASP A 62 -1.56 -7.85 -2.74
N GLY A 63 -1.18 -8.62 -1.71
CA GLY A 63 -2.08 -9.00 -0.62
C GLY A 63 -2.63 -7.78 0.13
N PHE A 64 -1.79 -6.77 0.36
CA PHE A 64 -2.18 -5.53 1.02
C PHE A 64 -2.93 -4.58 0.08
N ALA A 65 -2.53 -4.47 -1.18
CA ALA A 65 -3.28 -3.67 -2.15
C ALA A 65 -4.70 -4.21 -2.36
N SER A 66 -4.84 -5.53 -2.49
CA SER A 66 -6.15 -6.21 -2.55
C SER A 66 -6.98 -5.94 -1.30
N LEU A 67 -6.36 -6.01 -0.12
CA LEU A 67 -7.03 -5.72 1.15
C LEU A 67 -7.54 -4.28 1.20
N VAL A 68 -6.72 -3.31 0.79
CA VAL A 68 -7.11 -1.89 0.75
C VAL A 68 -8.29 -1.68 -0.21
N GLU A 69 -8.25 -2.26 -1.42
CA GLU A 69 -9.36 -2.21 -2.37
C GLU A 69 -10.63 -2.84 -1.78
N ASP A 70 -10.54 -4.01 -1.16
CA ASP A 70 -11.67 -4.70 -0.54
C ASP A 70 -12.28 -3.86 0.60
N LEU A 71 -11.46 -3.20 1.42
CA LEU A 71 -11.91 -2.28 2.46
C LEU A 71 -12.60 -1.03 1.89
N LEU A 72 -12.05 -0.43 0.83
CA LEU A 72 -12.66 0.72 0.15
C LEU A 72 -14.02 0.35 -0.44
N VAL A 73 -14.12 -0.84 -1.05
CA VAL A 73 -15.37 -1.35 -1.62
C VAL A 73 -16.39 -1.67 -0.53
N ALA A 74 -15.97 -2.29 0.58
CA ALA A 74 -16.83 -2.54 1.73
C ALA A 74 -17.35 -1.23 2.37
N ALA A 75 -16.55 -0.16 2.31
CA ALA A 75 -16.94 1.18 2.75
C ALA A 75 -17.88 1.91 1.75
N GLY A 76 -18.22 1.30 0.62
CA GLY A 76 -19.17 1.83 -0.36
C GLY A 76 -18.56 2.43 -1.63
N THR A 77 -17.23 2.36 -1.79
CA THR A 77 -16.58 2.82 -3.03
C THR A 77 -16.85 1.83 -4.16
N PRO A 78 -17.36 2.24 -5.34
CA PRO A 78 -17.49 1.31 -6.45
C PRO A 78 -16.13 0.76 -6.86
N ARG A 79 -16.02 -0.55 -7.10
CA ARG A 79 -14.74 -1.15 -7.48
C ARG A 79 -14.15 -0.54 -8.75
N THR A 80 -15.00 -0.10 -9.68
CA THR A 80 -14.58 0.61 -10.90
C THR A 80 -13.94 1.97 -10.64
N SER A 81 -14.12 2.55 -9.44
CA SER A 81 -13.46 3.77 -8.99
C SER A 81 -12.08 3.54 -8.41
N VAL A 82 -11.70 2.30 -8.09
CA VAL A 82 -10.34 1.96 -7.68
C VAL A 82 -9.53 1.63 -8.93
N LYS A 83 -8.48 2.40 -9.18
CA LYS A 83 -7.56 2.27 -10.30
C LYS A 83 -6.22 1.80 -9.79
N HIS A 84 -5.50 1.06 -10.64
CA HIS A 84 -4.18 0.52 -10.33
C HIS A 84 -3.21 0.82 -11.48
N ASP A 85 -1.92 0.96 -11.14
CA ASP A 85 -0.80 1.09 -12.07
C ASP A 85 -1.04 2.16 -13.15
N TYR A 86 -0.88 1.81 -14.42
CA TYR A 86 -1.09 2.71 -15.55
C TYR A 86 -2.44 3.45 -15.50
N HIS A 87 -3.51 2.82 -15.00
CA HIS A 87 -4.82 3.45 -14.86
C HIS A 87 -4.93 4.40 -13.67
N ALA A 88 -3.97 4.37 -12.76
CA ALA A 88 -3.76 5.29 -11.64
C ALA A 88 -2.67 6.35 -11.97
N THR A 89 -2.49 6.68 -13.26
CA THR A 89 -1.66 7.81 -13.67
C THR A 89 -2.38 9.13 -13.39
N LEU A 90 -1.74 9.99 -12.58
CA LEU A 90 -2.29 11.29 -12.15
C LEU A 90 -1.33 12.42 -12.54
N PRO A 91 -1.85 13.61 -12.91
CA PRO A 91 -1.02 14.78 -13.13
C PRO A 91 -0.32 15.21 -11.83
N GLY A 92 0.89 15.74 -11.98
CA GLY A 92 1.66 16.35 -10.90
C GLY A 92 1.79 17.86 -11.10
N PHE A 93 2.45 18.52 -10.15
CA PHE A 93 2.79 19.94 -10.25
C PHE A 93 4.24 20.13 -10.74
N PHE A 94 5.19 19.50 -10.07
CA PHE A 94 6.61 19.55 -10.42
C PHE A 94 6.95 18.59 -11.55
N ARG A 95 6.20 17.49 -11.69
CA ARG A 95 6.28 16.54 -12.81
C ARG A 95 5.00 16.57 -13.61
N HIS A 96 5.08 16.22 -14.89
CA HIS A 96 3.90 16.16 -15.77
C HIS A 96 2.85 15.16 -15.25
N GLU A 97 3.28 13.94 -14.93
CA GLU A 97 2.42 12.88 -14.41
C GLU A 97 3.21 11.88 -13.56
N LYS A 98 2.48 11.11 -12.74
CA LYS A 98 2.98 9.93 -12.02
C LYS A 98 1.98 8.80 -12.09
N GLU A 99 2.51 7.61 -12.35
CA GLU A 99 1.83 6.34 -12.09
C GLU A 99 1.87 6.02 -10.59
N TRP A 100 0.70 5.93 -9.96
CA TRP A 100 0.54 5.50 -8.57
C TRP A 100 0.17 4.02 -8.53
N ASP A 101 0.50 3.32 -7.43
CA ASP A 101 0.08 1.93 -7.28
C ASP A 101 -1.45 1.80 -7.20
N THR A 102 -2.11 2.64 -6.39
CA THR A 102 -3.58 2.76 -6.33
C THR A 102 -4.02 4.22 -6.43
N ALA A 103 -5.04 4.51 -7.23
CA ALA A 103 -5.78 5.77 -7.18
C ALA A 103 -7.30 5.53 -7.08
N VAL A 104 -7.99 6.32 -6.28
CA VAL A 104 -9.45 6.27 -6.15
C VAL A 104 -10.06 7.47 -6.85
N VAL A 105 -10.72 7.22 -7.98
CA VAL A 105 -11.39 8.25 -8.79
C VAL A 105 -12.87 7.90 -8.93
N HIS A 106 -13.74 8.74 -8.36
CA HIS A 106 -15.18 8.55 -8.37
C HIS A 106 -15.87 9.78 -8.93
N ASP A 107 -16.75 9.59 -9.92
CA ASP A 107 -17.47 10.67 -10.62
C ASP A 107 -16.54 11.81 -11.10
N GLY A 108 -15.39 11.43 -11.67
CA GLY A 108 -14.38 12.36 -12.17
C GLY A 108 -13.61 13.12 -11.08
N LYS A 109 -13.80 12.78 -9.80
CA LYS A 109 -13.09 13.38 -8.67
C LYS A 109 -12.05 12.44 -8.11
N LEU A 110 -10.85 12.96 -7.89
CA LEU A 110 -9.79 12.24 -7.19
C LEU A 110 -10.07 12.27 -5.68
N LEU A 111 -10.11 11.10 -5.06
CA LEU A 111 -10.35 10.94 -3.62
C LEU A 111 -9.10 10.48 -2.87
N ALA A 112 -8.29 9.61 -3.48
CA ALA A 112 -7.09 9.08 -2.85
C ALA A 112 -6.05 8.63 -3.88
N ALA A 113 -4.78 8.66 -3.48
CA ALA A 113 -3.66 8.03 -4.16
C ALA A 113 -2.75 7.36 -3.12
N VAL A 114 -2.38 6.11 -3.36
CA VAL A 114 -1.64 5.27 -2.40
C VAL A 114 -0.46 4.59 -3.09
N GLU A 115 0.69 4.62 -2.43
CA GLU A 115 1.88 3.85 -2.79
C GLU A 115 2.09 2.69 -1.82
N TYR A 116 2.60 1.57 -2.33
CA TYR A 116 2.98 0.39 -1.57
C TYR A 116 4.48 0.14 -1.75
N LYS A 117 5.22 0.08 -0.65
CA LYS A 117 6.67 -0.14 -0.71
C LYS A 117 7.07 -1.32 0.18
N SER A 118 7.91 -2.18 -0.38
CA SER A 118 8.59 -3.23 0.38
C SER A 118 10.10 -3.02 0.34
N GLN A 119 10.77 -3.15 1.50
CA GLN A 119 12.20 -2.92 1.63
C GLN A 119 13.01 -4.20 1.32
N GLY A 120 13.80 -4.17 0.24
CA GLY A 120 14.57 -5.33 -0.27
C GLY A 120 16.08 -5.35 0.02
N SER A 121 16.72 -4.20 0.27
CA SER A 121 18.18 -4.06 0.46
C SER A 121 18.55 -3.16 1.66
N SER A 122 19.85 -2.94 1.91
CA SER A 122 20.40 -2.37 3.15
C SER A 122 19.60 -1.18 3.70
N PHE A 123 19.22 -1.30 4.98
CA PHE A 123 18.22 -0.48 5.65
C PHE A 123 18.42 1.04 5.48
N GLY A 124 19.65 1.55 5.69
CA GLY A 124 19.93 2.99 5.76
C GLY A 124 19.67 3.76 4.45
N ASN A 125 20.43 3.46 3.40
CA ASN A 125 20.31 4.19 2.12
C ASN A 125 18.96 3.94 1.44
N ASN A 126 18.40 2.74 1.62
CA ASN A 126 17.21 2.32 0.92
C ASN A 126 15.92 2.88 1.57
N LEU A 127 15.93 3.07 2.89
CA LEU A 127 14.80 3.69 3.60
C LEU A 127 14.74 5.20 3.36
N ASN A 128 15.87 5.90 3.44
CA ASN A 128 15.89 7.35 3.24
C ASN A 128 15.42 7.72 1.82
N ASN A 129 15.98 7.08 0.80
CA ASN A 129 15.59 7.35 -0.60
C ASN A 129 14.10 7.06 -0.84
N ARG A 130 13.54 6.01 -0.24
CA ARG A 130 12.11 5.68 -0.36
C ARG A 130 11.21 6.64 0.41
N ALA A 131 11.66 7.11 1.58
CA ALA A 131 10.94 8.14 2.33
C ALA A 131 10.90 9.44 1.53
N GLU A 132 12.03 9.87 0.96
CA GLU A 132 12.12 11.05 0.09
C GLU A 132 11.21 10.92 -1.14
N GLU A 133 11.18 9.75 -1.80
CA GLU A 133 10.31 9.49 -2.95
C GLU A 133 8.82 9.54 -2.59
N ALA A 134 8.43 8.95 -1.46
CA ALA A 134 7.03 8.93 -0.99
C ALA A 134 6.57 10.33 -0.56
N ILE A 135 7.41 11.07 0.16
CA ILE A 135 7.16 12.46 0.56
C ILE A 135 7.05 13.33 -0.69
N GLY A 136 8.05 13.28 -1.58
CA GLY A 136 8.05 14.06 -2.82
C GLY A 136 6.86 13.77 -3.71
N SER A 137 6.43 12.50 -3.80
CA SER A 137 5.24 12.15 -4.58
C SER A 137 3.95 12.67 -3.98
N SER A 138 3.83 12.68 -2.65
CA SER A 138 2.66 13.22 -1.94
C SER A 138 2.62 14.74 -2.04
N THR A 139 3.76 15.41 -1.83
CA THR A 139 3.89 16.87 -1.98
C THR A 139 3.50 17.31 -3.38
N ASP A 140 3.99 16.64 -4.42
CA ASP A 140 3.66 16.96 -5.80
C ASP A 140 2.16 16.86 -6.13
N LEU A 141 1.48 15.84 -5.61
CA LEU A 141 0.04 15.67 -5.81
C LEU A 141 -0.78 16.74 -5.06
N LEU A 142 -0.37 17.06 -3.83
CA LEU A 142 -1.05 18.07 -3.02
C LEU A 142 -0.86 19.48 -3.60
N GLU A 143 0.33 19.81 -4.09
CA GLU A 143 0.57 21.08 -4.77
C GLU A 143 -0.28 21.19 -6.04
N ALA A 144 -0.38 20.12 -6.84
CA ALA A 144 -1.26 20.10 -8.02
C ALA A 144 -2.74 20.31 -7.65
N TYR A 145 -3.18 19.75 -6.51
CA TYR A 145 -4.52 20.00 -5.97
C TYR A 145 -4.71 21.47 -5.57
N GLU A 146 -3.74 22.07 -4.87
CA GLU A 146 -3.80 23.48 -4.44
C GLU A 146 -3.89 24.45 -5.63
N GLU A 147 -3.20 24.14 -6.73
CA GLU A 147 -3.27 24.87 -8.00
C GLU A 147 -4.53 24.58 -8.83
N GLY A 148 -5.44 23.73 -8.31
CA GLY A 148 -6.74 23.47 -8.91
C GLY A 148 -6.74 22.47 -10.06
N VAL A 149 -5.65 21.72 -10.27
CA VAL A 149 -5.55 20.69 -11.33
C VAL A 149 -6.68 19.67 -11.21
N PHE A 150 -7.08 19.35 -9.97
CA PHE A 150 -8.11 18.36 -9.68
C PHE A 150 -9.49 18.95 -9.40
N ALA A 151 -9.72 20.25 -9.57
CA ALA A 151 -11.02 20.86 -9.30
C ALA A 151 -12.13 20.16 -10.13
N PRO A 152 -13.30 19.81 -9.54
CA PRO A 152 -13.79 20.16 -8.21
C PRO A 152 -13.65 19.01 -7.18
N SER A 153 -12.56 18.26 -7.22
CA SER A 153 -12.28 17.22 -6.24
C SER A 153 -12.14 17.81 -4.83
N PRO A 154 -12.50 17.08 -3.76
CA PRO A 154 -12.03 17.40 -2.42
C PRO A 154 -10.50 17.22 -2.36
N GLN A 155 -9.86 17.69 -1.27
CA GLN A 155 -8.45 17.40 -1.03
C GLN A 155 -8.25 15.87 -1.00
N PRO A 156 -7.44 15.30 -1.90
CA PRO A 156 -7.26 13.87 -1.96
C PRO A 156 -6.39 13.38 -0.81
N PHE A 157 -6.65 12.16 -0.36
CA PHE A 157 -5.72 11.45 0.52
C PHE A 157 -4.48 11.02 -0.28
N ALA A 158 -3.29 11.45 0.13
CA ALA A 158 -2.02 10.98 -0.43
C ALA A 158 -1.28 10.17 0.64
N GLY A 159 -1.02 8.89 0.40
CA GLY A 159 -0.43 8.01 1.40
C GLY A 159 0.55 6.99 0.84
N CYS A 160 1.38 6.45 1.72
CA CYS A 160 2.28 5.34 1.41
C CYS A 160 2.21 4.31 2.54
N LEU A 161 2.00 3.04 2.19
CA LEU A 161 2.13 1.91 3.10
C LEU A 161 3.47 1.22 2.84
N SER A 162 4.33 1.18 3.85
CA SER A 162 5.64 0.53 3.72
C SER A 162 5.88 -0.51 4.81
N PHE A 163 6.45 -1.64 4.40
CA PHE A 163 6.92 -2.68 5.32
C PHE A 163 8.45 -2.61 5.45
N PRO A 164 8.99 -2.14 6.59
CA PRO A 164 10.42 -2.17 6.85
C PRO A 164 10.88 -3.61 7.14
N GLN A 165 12.14 -3.91 6.80
CA GLN A 165 12.76 -5.14 7.31
C GLN A 165 13.03 -4.98 8.81
N THR A 166 12.71 -6.03 9.57
CA THR A 166 13.26 -6.19 10.91
C THR A 166 14.76 -6.49 10.77
N PRO A 167 15.65 -5.76 11.45
CA PRO A 167 17.05 -6.19 11.56
C PRO A 167 17.05 -7.61 12.15
N ARG A 168 17.79 -8.52 11.52
CA ARG A 168 18.09 -9.81 12.15
C ARG A 168 18.93 -9.62 13.40
#